data_AF-F9W9L7-F1
#
_entry.id   AF-F9W9L7-F1
#
_cell.length_a   1.000
_cell.length_b   1.000
_cell.length_c   1.000
_cell.angle_alpha   90.00
_cell.angle_beta   90.00
_cell.angle_gamma   90.00
#
_symmetry.space_group_name_H-M   'P 1'
#
loop_
_entity.id
_entity.type
_entity.pdbx_description
1 polymer ?
#
loop_
_entity_poly.entity_id
_entity_poly.type
_entity_poly.pdbx_seq_one_letter_code
_entity_poly.pdbx_strand_id
1 'polypeptide(L)'
;MISSASQPKKRGGTQTGSKESSQTQKKPRHEKSDTSIFSGNSLHQTPDAQLLQRLVKCSRALRDAQPSFKVSADFVKEILSPRYLKSSLAGVQQMTGCLLSEITRRQINNDATNVGGPLLLDAKYADDVLDCLVAPFKEAVSCRKSLKTCEHIMDYASTSRIFFHVIPRCVKPLEERLTELFASVSCASGRPRSAGHVPENSRALTSASTAEMAKILQDVLRATGSITGGQLAPLLEEIAAASPALQRRIEACRARGSKHDATAAATDNSPGKTAGAVIAGRVLLEHLSVIQPAVSSYISDMVKNGVAAASSTDTSEEAVRARDRGRREVGRGMEFLVALVEL
;
A
#
# COMPACT_ATOMS: atom_id res chain seq x y z
N MET A 1 -19.45 -96.75 8.49
CA MET A 1 -19.91 -96.38 9.85
C MET A 1 -21.12 -95.49 9.70
N ILE A 2 -22.18 -95.82 10.43
CA ILE A 2 -23.54 -95.29 10.31
C ILE A 2 -23.68 -93.93 11.02
N SER A 3 -24.56 -93.07 10.48
CA SER A 3 -25.36 -92.02 11.16
C SER A 3 -24.67 -90.71 11.59
N SER A 4 -25.27 -89.52 11.51
CA SER A 4 -26.69 -89.11 11.36
C SER A 4 -26.82 -87.72 10.72
N ALA A 5 -27.96 -87.50 10.04
CA ALA A 5 -28.41 -86.22 9.52
C ALA A 5 -28.84 -85.22 10.62
N SER A 6 -28.85 -83.91 10.31
CA SER A 6 -29.98 -82.97 10.55
C SER A 6 -29.60 -81.51 10.28
N GLN A 7 -30.34 -80.82 9.40
CA GLN A 7 -30.53 -79.36 9.42
C GLN A 7 -31.81 -79.02 10.19
N PRO A 8 -31.93 -77.80 10.76
CA PRO A 8 -33.16 -77.05 10.47
C PRO A 8 -33.03 -75.51 10.34
N LYS A 9 -34.13 -74.94 9.85
CA LYS A 9 -34.48 -73.57 9.41
C LYS A 9 -34.60 -72.49 10.51
N LYS A 10 -34.28 -71.25 10.09
CA LYS A 10 -34.91 -69.90 10.32
C LYS A 10 -35.43 -69.49 11.71
N ARG A 11 -35.02 -68.29 12.20
CA ARG A 11 -35.92 -67.16 12.62
C ARG A 11 -35.16 -65.92 13.15
N GLY A 12 -35.75 -64.72 12.91
CA GLY A 12 -35.51 -63.42 13.60
C GLY A 12 -34.35 -62.59 13.03
N GLY A 13 -34.52 -61.40 12.44
CA GLY A 13 -35.05 -60.15 13.02
C GLY A 13 -33.96 -59.52 13.89
N THR A 14 -33.26 -58.44 13.54
CA THR A 14 -33.73 -57.03 13.51
C THR A 14 -32.60 -56.14 12.96
N GLN A 15 -32.99 -55.00 12.38
CA GLN A 15 -32.18 -53.93 11.76
C GLN A 15 -30.91 -53.49 12.52
N THR A 16 -29.85 -53.14 11.78
CA THR A 16 -29.16 -51.83 11.88
C THR A 16 -28.16 -51.63 10.73
N GLY A 17 -28.44 -50.66 9.85
CA GLY A 17 -27.44 -49.74 9.28
C GLY A 17 -26.47 -50.20 8.20
N SER A 18 -26.94 -50.48 6.99
CA SER A 18 -26.12 -50.31 5.78
C SER A 18 -26.29 -48.90 5.21
N LYS A 19 -25.22 -48.09 5.24
CA LYS A 19 -25.00 -46.97 4.30
C LYS A 19 -23.50 -46.81 4.06
N GLU A 20 -22.95 -47.62 3.16
CA GLU A 20 -21.79 -47.17 2.38
C GLU A 20 -22.32 -46.19 1.34
N SER A 21 -22.12 -44.90 1.63
CA SER A 21 -22.45 -43.80 0.74
C SER A 21 -21.50 -43.79 -0.45
N SER A 22 -22.08 -43.95 -1.63
CA SER A 22 -21.46 -43.76 -2.94
C SER A 22 -20.64 -42.46 -2.97
N GLN A 23 -19.34 -42.60 -3.24
CA GLN A 23 -18.45 -41.49 -3.56
C GLN A 23 -19.00 -40.73 -4.78
N THR A 24 -19.66 -39.61 -4.51
CA THR A 24 -19.93 -38.61 -5.52
C THR A 24 -18.67 -37.76 -5.65
N GLN A 25 -17.85 -38.07 -6.67
CA GLN A 25 -16.83 -37.16 -7.15
C GLN A 25 -17.53 -35.84 -7.50
N LYS A 26 -17.41 -34.84 -6.62
CA LYS A 26 -17.75 -33.45 -6.94
C LYS A 26 -16.82 -32.99 -8.04
N LYS A 27 -17.32 -33.01 -9.29
CA LYS A 27 -16.76 -32.21 -10.38
C LYS A 27 -16.50 -30.79 -9.85
N PRO A 28 -15.35 -30.17 -10.17
CA PRO A 28 -15.17 -28.75 -9.90
C PRO A 28 -16.31 -28.01 -10.61
N ARG A 29 -17.07 -27.23 -9.85
CA ARG A 29 -18.16 -26.42 -10.36
C ARG A 29 -17.54 -25.34 -11.23
N HIS A 30 -17.43 -25.59 -12.54
CA HIS A 30 -17.23 -24.54 -13.53
C HIS A 30 -18.51 -23.72 -13.55
N GLU A 31 -18.62 -22.74 -12.63
CA GLU A 31 -19.48 -21.59 -12.88
C GLU A 31 -18.96 -20.98 -14.19
N LYS A 32 -19.77 -21.04 -15.26
CA LYS A 32 -19.52 -20.25 -16.44
C LYS A 32 -19.41 -18.81 -15.96
N SER A 33 -18.22 -18.22 -16.09
CA SER A 33 -17.97 -16.81 -15.84
C SER A 33 -19.05 -16.02 -16.59
N ASP A 34 -19.94 -15.39 -15.84
CA ASP A 34 -21.06 -14.65 -16.38
C ASP A 34 -20.49 -13.33 -16.95
N THR A 35 -20.04 -13.38 -18.21
CA THR A 35 -19.32 -12.27 -18.87
C THR A 35 -20.15 -10.99 -18.96
N SER A 36 -21.46 -11.11 -18.78
CA SER A 36 -22.43 -10.03 -18.61
C SER A 36 -22.06 -9.05 -17.48
N ILE A 37 -21.27 -9.50 -16.49
CA ILE A 37 -20.79 -8.64 -15.40
C ILE A 37 -19.87 -7.51 -15.91
N PHE A 38 -19.15 -7.75 -17.01
CA PHE A 38 -18.21 -6.82 -17.66
C PHE A 38 -18.84 -6.05 -18.84
N SER A 39 -20.13 -5.74 -18.73
CA SER A 39 -20.84 -4.89 -19.70
C SER A 39 -20.83 -3.44 -19.25
N GLY A 40 -20.38 -2.54 -20.13
CA GLY A 40 -20.38 -1.08 -19.89
C GLY A 40 -21.78 -0.53 -19.65
N ASN A 41 -22.78 -0.95 -20.44
CA ASN A 41 -24.17 -0.50 -20.27
C ASN A 41 -24.76 -0.96 -18.94
N SER A 42 -24.48 -2.20 -18.52
CA SER A 42 -24.94 -2.72 -17.23
C SER A 42 -24.30 -1.96 -16.07
N LEU A 43 -23.01 -1.62 -16.20
CA LEU A 43 -22.30 -0.82 -15.20
C LEU A 43 -22.85 0.61 -15.13
N HIS A 44 -23.08 1.24 -16.29
CA HIS A 44 -23.67 2.58 -16.40
C HIS A 44 -25.04 2.68 -15.72
N GLN A 45 -25.90 1.69 -15.94
CA GLN A 45 -27.26 1.65 -15.37
C GLN A 45 -27.30 1.25 -13.89
N THR A 46 -26.18 0.81 -13.30
CA THR A 46 -26.14 0.40 -11.89
C THR A 46 -26.43 1.61 -11.00
N PRO A 47 -27.37 1.57 -10.04
CA PRO A 47 -27.61 2.69 -9.11
C PRO A 47 -26.43 2.94 -8.17
N ASP A 48 -26.24 4.19 -7.73
CA ASP A 48 -25.12 4.60 -6.86
C ASP A 48 -24.99 3.76 -5.59
N ALA A 49 -26.11 3.44 -4.94
CA ALA A 49 -26.16 2.61 -3.74
C ALA A 49 -25.62 1.17 -3.96
N GLN A 50 -25.58 0.70 -5.21
CA GLN A 50 -25.12 -0.65 -5.57
C GLN A 50 -23.74 -0.66 -6.24
N LEU A 51 -23.15 0.50 -6.53
CA LEU A 51 -21.89 0.57 -7.28
C LEU A 51 -20.76 -0.18 -6.59
N LEU A 52 -20.56 0.04 -5.28
CA LEU A 52 -19.49 -0.64 -4.55
C LEU A 52 -19.65 -2.17 -4.61
N GLN A 53 -20.87 -2.67 -4.37
CA GLN A 53 -21.14 -4.11 -4.43
C GLN A 53 -20.91 -4.66 -5.85
N ARG A 54 -21.29 -3.89 -6.88
CA ARG A 54 -21.05 -4.26 -8.28
C ARG A 54 -19.56 -4.33 -8.59
N LEU A 55 -18.77 -3.33 -8.19
CA LEU A 55 -17.32 -3.30 -8.41
C LEU A 55 -16.59 -4.44 -7.67
N VAL A 56 -17.00 -4.75 -6.44
CA VAL A 56 -16.46 -5.91 -5.69
C VAL A 56 -16.73 -7.22 -6.43
N LYS A 57 -17.95 -7.40 -6.98
CA LYS A 57 -18.27 -8.57 -7.80
C LYS A 57 -17.42 -8.62 -9.08
N CYS A 58 -17.24 -7.49 -9.77
CA CYS A 58 -16.37 -7.40 -10.94
C CYS A 58 -14.92 -7.77 -10.61
N SER A 59 -14.37 -7.25 -9.51
CA SER A 59 -13.01 -7.53 -9.06
C SER A 59 -12.80 -9.01 -8.75
N ARG A 60 -13.74 -9.65 -8.03
CA ARG A 60 -13.71 -11.09 -7.76
C ARG A 60 -13.80 -11.90 -9.05
N ALA A 61 -14.75 -11.56 -9.92
CA ALA A 61 -14.91 -12.25 -11.20
C ALA A 61 -13.68 -12.13 -12.10
N LEU A 62 -12.98 -10.98 -12.10
CA LEU A 62 -11.71 -10.86 -12.83
C LEU A 62 -10.62 -11.69 -12.20
N ARG A 63 -10.53 -11.75 -10.87
CA ARG A 63 -9.52 -12.57 -10.19
C ARG A 63 -9.68 -14.06 -10.54
N ASP A 64 -10.92 -14.54 -10.60
CA ASP A 64 -11.25 -15.93 -10.88
C ASP A 64 -11.28 -16.27 -12.40
N ALA A 65 -11.23 -15.25 -13.26
CA ALA A 65 -11.28 -15.43 -14.71
C ALA A 65 -10.00 -16.07 -15.28
N GLN A 66 -10.17 -16.88 -16.33
CA GLN A 66 -9.06 -17.48 -17.07
C GLN A 66 -8.06 -16.40 -17.56
N PRO A 67 -6.74 -16.71 -17.68
CA PRO A 67 -5.74 -15.73 -18.12
C PRO A 67 -6.03 -15.07 -19.48
N SER A 68 -6.65 -15.82 -20.40
CA SER A 68 -7.05 -15.36 -21.73
C SER A 68 -8.30 -14.48 -21.75
N PHE A 69 -8.98 -14.31 -20.61
CA PHE A 69 -10.17 -13.47 -20.52
C PHE A 69 -9.84 -12.01 -20.79
N LYS A 70 -10.53 -11.40 -21.76
CA LYS A 70 -10.40 -9.99 -22.12
C LYS A 70 -11.61 -9.20 -21.64
N VAL A 71 -11.33 -8.09 -20.97
CA VAL A 71 -12.35 -7.13 -20.55
C VAL A 71 -12.77 -6.30 -21.76
N SER A 72 -14.07 -6.08 -21.92
CA SER A 72 -14.60 -5.30 -23.05
C SER A 72 -14.14 -3.84 -22.98
N ALA A 73 -13.86 -3.24 -24.15
CA ALA A 73 -13.46 -1.84 -24.25
C ALA A 73 -14.52 -0.88 -23.68
N ASP A 74 -15.81 -1.19 -23.90
CA ASP A 74 -16.92 -0.38 -23.39
C ASP A 74 -16.98 -0.36 -21.86
N PHE A 75 -16.69 -1.49 -21.22
CA PHE A 75 -16.62 -1.56 -19.76
C PHE A 75 -15.43 -0.77 -19.20
N VAL A 76 -14.26 -0.88 -19.84
CA VAL A 76 -13.09 -0.06 -19.47
C VAL A 76 -13.41 1.42 -19.62
N LYS A 77 -14.04 1.82 -20.74
CA LYS A 77 -14.43 3.21 -20.99
C LYS A 77 -15.41 3.74 -19.93
N GLU A 78 -16.37 2.94 -19.50
CA GLU A 78 -17.31 3.32 -18.44
C GLU A 78 -16.60 3.47 -17.08
N ILE A 79 -15.68 2.57 -16.72
CA ILE A 79 -14.88 2.67 -15.49
C ILE A 79 -13.99 3.91 -15.48
N LEU A 80 -13.51 4.33 -16.65
CA LEU A 80 -12.72 5.55 -16.80
C LEU A 80 -13.56 6.83 -16.74
N SER A 81 -14.88 6.74 -16.50
CA SER A 81 -15.72 7.92 -16.32
C SER A 81 -15.49 8.57 -14.93
N PRO A 82 -15.75 9.89 -14.80
CA PRO A 82 -15.62 10.60 -13.53
C PRO A 82 -16.44 9.98 -12.39
N ARG A 83 -17.56 9.31 -12.72
CA ARG A 83 -18.42 8.64 -11.75
C ARG A 83 -17.67 7.61 -10.90
N TYR A 84 -16.63 6.97 -11.45
CA TYR A 84 -15.82 5.97 -10.74
C TYR A 84 -14.46 6.52 -10.33
N LEU A 85 -13.77 7.23 -11.23
CA LEU A 85 -12.42 7.76 -10.98
C LEU A 85 -12.42 8.89 -9.93
N LYS A 86 -13.51 9.64 -9.82
CA LYS A 86 -13.66 10.80 -8.92
C LYS A 86 -14.86 10.63 -7.98
N SER A 87 -15.26 9.37 -7.73
CA SER A 87 -16.40 9.05 -6.88
C SER A 87 -16.20 9.55 -5.45
N SER A 88 -17.17 10.29 -4.91
CA SER A 88 -17.25 10.62 -3.49
C SER A 88 -17.84 9.48 -2.64
N LEU A 89 -18.42 8.46 -3.27
CA LEU A 89 -19.00 7.31 -2.58
C LEU A 89 -17.90 6.46 -1.93
N ALA A 90 -18.10 6.15 -0.65
CA ALA A 90 -17.14 5.43 0.17
C ALA A 90 -16.71 4.09 -0.48
N GLY A 91 -15.40 3.90 -0.66
CA GLY A 91 -14.82 2.67 -1.18
C GLY A 91 -14.92 2.47 -2.68
N VAL A 92 -15.76 3.23 -3.40
CA VAL A 92 -15.91 3.10 -4.86
C VAL A 92 -14.60 3.43 -5.56
N GLN A 93 -14.01 4.60 -5.28
CA GLN A 93 -12.75 5.02 -5.92
C GLN A 93 -11.60 4.03 -5.65
N GLN A 94 -11.49 3.51 -4.42
CA GLN A 94 -10.49 2.50 -4.08
C GLN A 94 -10.73 1.19 -4.87
N MET A 95 -11.97 0.73 -4.95
CA MET A 95 -12.29 -0.50 -5.68
C MET A 95 -12.12 -0.33 -7.20
N THR A 96 -12.39 0.86 -7.72
CA THR A 96 -12.05 1.26 -9.10
C THR A 96 -10.55 1.12 -9.35
N GLY A 97 -9.71 1.63 -8.45
CA GLY A 97 -8.25 1.46 -8.52
C GLY A 97 -7.81 -0.01 -8.52
N CYS A 98 -8.39 -0.85 -7.66
CA CYS A 98 -8.14 -2.30 -7.66
C CYS A 98 -8.51 -2.94 -9.00
N LEU A 99 -9.65 -2.55 -9.57
CA LEU A 99 -10.15 -3.11 -10.82
C LEU A 99 -9.28 -2.69 -12.01
N LEU A 100 -8.88 -1.41 -12.08
CA LEU A 100 -7.95 -0.90 -13.09
C LEU A 100 -6.58 -1.58 -13.02
N SER A 101 -6.08 -1.83 -11.81
CA SER A 101 -4.84 -2.58 -11.59
C SER A 101 -4.94 -3.98 -12.17
N GLU A 102 -6.03 -4.70 -11.89
CA GLU A 102 -6.25 -6.06 -12.40
C GLU A 102 -6.43 -6.11 -13.93
N ILE A 103 -7.12 -5.12 -14.50
CA ILE A 103 -7.25 -4.96 -15.97
C ILE A 103 -5.87 -4.73 -16.59
N THR A 104 -5.06 -3.84 -16.01
CA THR A 104 -3.70 -3.51 -16.46
C THR A 104 -2.81 -4.76 -16.48
N ARG A 105 -2.79 -5.51 -15.37
CA ARG A 105 -2.06 -6.78 -15.24
C ARG A 105 -2.40 -7.76 -16.37
N ARG A 106 -3.68 -7.87 -16.71
CA ARG A 106 -4.16 -8.79 -17.76
C ARG A 106 -3.85 -8.29 -19.16
N GLN A 107 -3.91 -6.99 -19.40
CA GLN A 107 -3.61 -6.42 -20.71
C GLN A 107 -2.11 -6.54 -21.03
N ILE A 108 -1.23 -6.21 -20.10
CA ILE A 108 0.23 -6.33 -20.29
C ILE A 108 0.64 -7.79 -20.59
N ASN A 109 0.05 -8.76 -19.90
CA ASN A 109 0.36 -10.18 -20.14
C ASN A 109 -0.18 -10.70 -21.49
N ASN A 110 -1.13 -10.02 -22.12
CA ASN A 110 -1.77 -10.42 -23.37
C ASN A 110 -1.30 -9.60 -24.60
N ASP A 111 -0.69 -8.43 -24.39
CA ASP A 111 -0.40 -7.42 -25.43
C ASP A 111 0.99 -7.52 -26.07
N ALA A 112 1.56 -8.72 -26.22
CA ALA A 112 2.73 -8.91 -27.10
C ALA A 112 2.45 -8.55 -28.58
N THR A 113 1.20 -8.24 -28.96
CA THR A 113 0.77 -8.07 -30.35
C THR A 113 -0.16 -6.88 -30.64
N ASN A 114 -0.55 -6.03 -29.67
CA ASN A 114 -1.51 -4.94 -29.92
C ASN A 114 -0.86 -3.57 -30.13
N VAL A 115 -1.05 -3.02 -31.34
CA VAL A 115 -0.46 -1.75 -31.85
C VAL A 115 -1.08 -0.47 -31.23
N GLY A 116 -2.04 -0.58 -30.29
CA GLY A 116 -2.76 0.57 -29.71
C GLY A 116 -2.51 0.85 -28.23
N GLY A 117 -1.82 -0.04 -27.51
CA GLY A 117 -1.70 0.02 -26.05
C GLY A 117 -3.04 -0.07 -25.30
N PRO A 118 -3.02 -0.28 -23.97
CA PRO A 118 -4.23 -0.30 -23.14
C PRO A 118 -4.96 1.06 -23.13
N LEU A 119 -6.29 1.06 -23.31
CA LEU A 119 -7.16 2.26 -23.23
C LEU A 119 -6.96 3.08 -21.95
N LEU A 120 -6.67 2.42 -20.82
CA LEU A 120 -6.42 3.06 -19.53
C LEU A 120 -5.05 3.75 -19.43
N LEU A 121 -4.14 3.51 -20.38
CA LEU A 121 -2.82 4.15 -20.50
C LEU A 121 -2.79 5.25 -21.58
N ASP A 122 -3.95 5.61 -22.11
CA ASP A 122 -4.09 6.82 -22.92
C ASP A 122 -3.83 8.05 -22.02
N ALA A 123 -3.02 8.99 -22.51
CA ALA A 123 -2.69 10.23 -21.84
C ALA A 123 -3.94 11.02 -21.40
N LYS A 124 -5.07 10.85 -22.11
CA LYS A 124 -6.36 11.44 -21.74
C LYS A 124 -6.85 11.01 -20.35
N TYR A 125 -6.59 9.76 -19.96
CA TYR A 125 -7.10 9.18 -18.70
C TYR A 125 -6.01 9.03 -17.64
N ALA A 126 -4.74 9.04 -18.03
CA ALA A 126 -3.62 8.75 -17.14
C ALA A 126 -3.61 9.58 -15.86
N ASP A 127 -3.85 10.90 -15.96
CA ASP A 127 -3.90 11.76 -14.77
C ASP A 127 -5.03 11.43 -13.82
N ASP A 128 -6.25 11.20 -14.34
CA ASP A 128 -7.40 10.86 -13.50
C ASP A 128 -7.28 9.43 -12.91
N VAL A 129 -6.64 8.51 -13.64
CA VAL A 129 -6.30 7.17 -13.14
C VAL A 129 -5.27 7.27 -12.02
N LEU A 130 -4.20 8.06 -12.19
CA LEU A 130 -3.21 8.27 -11.13
C LEU A 130 -3.85 8.90 -9.89
N ASP A 131 -4.68 9.93 -10.06
CA ASP A 131 -5.40 10.57 -8.96
C ASP A 131 -6.29 9.55 -8.21
N CYS A 132 -6.99 8.68 -8.95
CA CYS A 132 -7.80 7.59 -8.39
C CYS A 132 -6.97 6.57 -7.60
N LEU A 133 -5.78 6.20 -8.09
CA LEU A 133 -4.90 5.23 -7.44
C LEU A 133 -4.26 5.79 -6.16
N VAL A 134 -3.94 7.09 -6.15
CA VAL A 134 -3.30 7.76 -5.02
C VAL A 134 -4.31 8.16 -3.94
N ALA A 135 -5.57 8.44 -4.30
CA ALA A 135 -6.59 8.95 -3.38
C ALA A 135 -6.72 8.20 -2.03
N PRO A 136 -6.72 6.85 -1.97
CA PRO A 136 -6.80 6.13 -0.70
C PRO A 136 -5.64 6.43 0.26
N PHE A 137 -4.44 6.68 -0.28
CA PHE A 137 -3.27 7.04 0.51
C PHE A 137 -3.36 8.47 1.02
N LYS A 138 -3.92 9.40 0.23
CA LYS A 138 -4.19 10.78 0.68
C LYS A 138 -5.14 10.81 1.88
N GLU A 139 -6.19 9.98 1.82
CA GLU A 139 -7.14 9.84 2.94
C GLU A 139 -6.48 9.26 4.19
N ALA A 140 -5.51 8.34 4.03
CA ALA A 140 -4.74 7.80 5.14
C ALA A 140 -3.82 8.85 5.78
N VAL A 141 -3.13 9.65 4.97
CA VAL A 141 -2.27 10.76 5.45
C VAL A 141 -3.08 11.84 6.15
N SER A 142 -4.28 12.12 5.67
CA SER A 142 -5.21 13.09 6.27
C SER A 142 -5.89 12.58 7.56
N CYS A 143 -5.47 11.44 8.10
CA CYS A 143 -6.07 10.75 9.26
C CYS A 143 -7.57 10.46 9.11
N ARG A 144 -8.11 10.44 7.89
CA ARG A 144 -9.54 10.14 7.63
C ARG A 144 -9.80 8.63 7.66
N LYS A 145 -8.79 7.83 7.30
CA LYS A 145 -8.84 6.37 7.29
C LYS A 145 -7.52 5.80 7.80
N SER A 146 -7.55 4.56 8.29
CA SER A 146 -6.31 3.82 8.59
C SER A 146 -5.65 3.39 7.29
N LEU A 147 -4.31 3.44 7.21
CA LEU A 147 -3.57 2.91 6.06
C LEU A 147 -3.90 1.43 5.78
N LYS A 148 -4.32 0.69 6.80
CA LYS A 148 -4.80 -0.69 6.66
C LYS A 148 -5.97 -0.85 5.68
N THR A 149 -6.81 0.18 5.50
CA THR A 149 -7.89 0.09 4.51
C THR A 149 -7.34 -0.02 3.09
N CYS A 150 -6.09 0.38 2.86
CA CYS A 150 -5.44 0.34 1.55
C CYS A 150 -4.83 -1.02 1.18
N GLU A 151 -4.86 -2.04 2.06
CA GLU A 151 -4.19 -3.33 1.80
C GLU A 151 -4.59 -3.99 0.49
N HIS A 152 -5.87 -3.91 0.12
CA HIS A 152 -6.33 -4.43 -1.17
C HIS A 152 -5.72 -3.67 -2.35
N ILE A 153 -5.75 -2.34 -2.34
CA ILE A 153 -5.18 -1.58 -3.46
C ILE A 153 -3.67 -1.73 -3.53
N MET A 154 -2.99 -1.91 -2.38
CA MET A 154 -1.56 -2.23 -2.34
C MET A 154 -1.27 -3.54 -3.10
N ASP A 155 -1.96 -4.63 -2.75
CA ASP A 155 -1.83 -5.95 -3.38
C ASP A 155 -2.05 -5.91 -4.90
N TYR A 156 -3.13 -5.26 -5.33
CA TYR A 156 -3.46 -5.15 -6.74
C TYR A 156 -2.48 -4.25 -7.51
N ALA A 157 -2.14 -3.09 -6.97
CA ALA A 157 -1.29 -2.11 -7.65
C ALA A 157 0.16 -2.60 -7.78
N SER A 158 0.69 -3.27 -6.75
CA SER A 158 2.04 -3.83 -6.77
C SER A 158 2.17 -5.00 -7.76
N THR A 159 1.17 -5.90 -7.80
CA THR A 159 1.17 -7.05 -8.70
C THR A 159 1.01 -6.63 -10.16
N SER A 160 0.21 -5.60 -10.41
CA SER A 160 -0.01 -5.06 -11.76
C SER A 160 1.06 -4.08 -12.23
N ARG A 161 1.87 -3.57 -11.30
CA ARG A 161 2.84 -2.49 -11.53
C ARG A 161 2.21 -1.26 -12.20
N ILE A 162 0.92 -1.00 -11.93
CA ILE A 162 0.13 0.01 -12.65
C ILE A 162 0.77 1.41 -12.59
N PHE A 163 1.37 1.79 -11.46
CA PHE A 163 2.07 3.07 -11.32
C PHE A 163 3.22 3.21 -12.33
N PHE A 164 3.97 2.13 -12.57
CA PHE A 164 5.06 2.13 -13.55
C PHE A 164 4.57 2.43 -14.97
N HIS A 165 3.36 1.98 -15.30
CA HIS A 165 2.78 2.14 -16.63
C HIS A 165 2.02 3.47 -16.82
N VAL A 166 1.34 3.95 -15.78
CA VAL A 166 0.49 5.15 -15.84
C VAL A 166 1.33 6.43 -15.74
N ILE A 167 2.32 6.48 -14.85
CA ILE A 167 3.09 7.70 -14.57
C ILE A 167 3.75 8.32 -15.82
N PRO A 168 4.40 7.55 -16.72
CA PRO A 168 5.00 8.12 -17.94
C PRO A 168 3.99 8.74 -18.92
N ARG A 169 2.68 8.52 -18.70
CA ARG A 169 1.59 9.03 -19.55
C ARG A 169 0.87 10.23 -18.94
N CYS A 170 1.18 10.58 -17.69
CA CYS A 170 0.59 11.73 -17.01
C CYS A 170 1.15 13.04 -17.58
N VAL A 171 0.29 14.05 -17.70
CA VAL A 171 0.64 15.37 -18.23
C VAL A 171 0.74 16.40 -17.10
N LYS A 172 -0.07 16.24 -16.04
CA LYS A 172 -0.05 17.15 -14.89
C LYS A 172 1.20 16.96 -14.02
N PRO A 173 1.61 17.96 -13.23
CA PRO A 173 2.69 17.82 -12.26
C PRO A 173 2.49 16.62 -11.33
N LEU A 174 3.54 15.81 -11.16
CA LEU A 174 3.50 14.58 -10.37
C LEU A 174 3.85 14.80 -8.89
N GLU A 175 4.62 15.84 -8.59
CA GLU A 175 5.23 16.04 -7.27
C GLU A 175 4.21 16.04 -6.13
N GLU A 176 3.21 16.93 -6.17
CA GLU A 176 2.21 17.05 -5.11
C GLU A 176 1.41 15.74 -4.93
N ARG A 177 1.08 15.09 -6.05
CA ARG A 177 0.29 13.85 -6.04
C ARG A 177 1.06 12.71 -5.41
N LEU A 178 2.32 12.54 -5.78
CA LEU A 178 3.15 11.46 -5.27
C LEU A 178 3.65 11.75 -3.85
N THR A 179 3.80 13.02 -3.45
CA THR A 179 4.26 13.38 -2.10
C THR A 179 3.38 12.77 -1.01
N GLU A 180 2.06 12.76 -1.18
CA GLU A 180 1.14 12.14 -0.22
C GLU A 180 1.26 10.60 -0.21
N LEU A 181 1.57 9.99 -1.34
CA LEU A 181 1.85 8.55 -1.41
C LEU A 181 3.09 8.20 -0.57
N PHE A 182 4.19 8.96 -0.69
CA PHE A 182 5.38 8.78 0.15
C PHE A 182 5.12 9.14 1.62
N ALA A 183 4.36 10.19 1.91
CA ALA A 183 4.01 10.58 3.27
C ALA A 183 3.19 9.51 4.01
N SER A 184 2.47 8.65 3.28
CA SER A 184 1.71 7.54 3.85
C SER A 184 2.59 6.47 4.52
N VAL A 185 3.89 6.43 4.21
CA VAL A 185 4.85 5.52 4.89
C VAL A 185 4.88 5.77 6.39
N SER A 186 4.79 7.03 6.82
CA SER A 186 4.74 7.37 8.25
C SER A 186 3.48 6.84 8.94
N CYS A 187 2.38 6.67 8.20
CA CYS A 187 1.15 6.09 8.72
C CYS A 187 1.28 4.57 8.97
N ALA A 188 2.23 3.88 8.32
CA ALA A 188 2.48 2.46 8.51
C ALA A 188 3.08 2.15 9.89
N SER A 189 3.82 3.09 10.47
CA SER A 189 4.48 2.94 11.77
C SER A 189 3.55 3.17 12.96
N GLY A 190 2.28 3.53 12.73
CA GLY A 190 1.31 3.81 13.79
C GLY A 190 1.65 5.03 14.65
N ARG A 191 2.67 5.81 14.26
CA ARG A 191 3.07 7.04 14.95
C ARG A 191 2.21 8.20 14.45
N PRO A 192 1.41 8.85 15.30
CA PRO A 192 0.63 10.00 14.87
C PRO A 192 1.57 11.17 14.53
N ARG A 193 1.44 11.74 13.32
CA ARG A 193 2.18 12.97 12.92
C ARG A 193 1.70 14.22 13.66
N SER A 194 0.56 14.16 14.36
CA SER A 194 0.00 15.25 15.14
C SER A 194 -0.89 14.69 16.25
N ALA A 195 -1.13 15.45 17.33
CA ALA A 195 -1.94 15.07 18.51
C ALA A 195 -3.45 14.89 18.22
N GLY A 196 -3.80 14.50 16.99
CA GLY A 196 -5.15 14.13 16.57
C GLY A 196 -5.43 12.64 16.83
N HIS A 197 -6.69 12.37 17.08
CA HIS A 197 -7.27 11.06 17.38
C HIS A 197 -6.77 9.98 16.40
N VAL A 198 -6.02 8.99 16.92
CA VAL A 198 -5.72 7.77 16.19
C VAL A 198 -7.02 6.96 16.11
N PRO A 199 -7.47 6.50 14.93
CA PRO A 199 -8.65 5.63 14.85
C PRO A 199 -8.40 4.36 15.68
N GLU A 200 -9.35 4.00 16.56
CA GLU A 200 -9.28 2.86 17.52
C GLU A 200 -8.96 1.49 16.87
N ASN A 201 -9.03 1.39 15.53
CA ASN A 201 -8.76 0.18 14.76
C ASN A 201 -7.42 0.20 13.98
N SER A 202 -6.43 0.98 14.43
CA SER A 202 -5.08 1.03 13.84
C SER A 202 -4.28 -0.26 14.08
N ARG A 203 -4.77 -1.38 13.53
CA ARG A 203 -3.99 -2.61 13.42
C ARG A 203 -2.83 -2.35 12.47
N ALA A 204 -1.63 -2.78 12.85
CA ALA A 204 -0.44 -2.73 12.01
C ALA A 204 -0.69 -3.41 10.65
N LEU A 205 0.00 -2.90 9.62
CA LEU A 205 0.06 -3.55 8.31
C LEU A 205 0.65 -4.96 8.44
N THR A 206 0.19 -5.88 7.60
CA THR A 206 0.85 -7.19 7.50
C THR A 206 2.23 -7.07 6.83
N SER A 207 3.09 -8.06 7.02
CA SER A 207 4.39 -8.15 6.33
C SER A 207 4.22 -8.14 4.80
N ALA A 208 3.16 -8.80 4.30
CA ALA A 208 2.82 -8.79 2.87
C ALA A 208 2.47 -7.36 2.40
N SER A 209 1.51 -6.69 3.05
CA SER A 209 1.11 -5.32 2.72
C SER A 209 2.27 -4.33 2.78
N THR A 210 3.18 -4.53 3.73
CA THR A 210 4.43 -3.75 3.87
C THR A 210 5.34 -3.93 2.65
N ALA A 211 5.52 -5.18 2.20
CA ALA A 211 6.30 -5.46 1.00
C ALA A 211 5.64 -4.91 -0.27
N GLU A 212 4.31 -5.02 -0.40
CA GLU A 212 3.59 -4.48 -1.55
C GLU A 212 3.63 -2.95 -1.62
N MET A 213 3.52 -2.26 -0.48
CA MET A 213 3.71 -0.81 -0.42
C MET A 213 5.12 -0.39 -0.87
N ALA A 214 6.16 -1.12 -0.45
CA ALA A 214 7.52 -0.84 -0.90
C ALA A 214 7.67 -1.01 -2.42
N LYS A 215 7.10 -2.07 -3.01
CA LYS A 215 7.11 -2.28 -4.47
C LYS A 215 6.41 -1.15 -5.22
N ILE A 216 5.28 -0.64 -4.71
CA ILE A 216 4.58 0.50 -5.32
C ILE A 216 5.49 1.73 -5.37
N LEU A 217 6.13 2.07 -4.26
CA LEU A 217 7.04 3.22 -4.20
C LEU A 217 8.25 3.04 -5.11
N GLN A 218 8.78 1.82 -5.22
CA GLN A 218 9.84 1.49 -6.17
C GLN A 218 9.38 1.64 -7.63
N ASP A 219 8.17 1.19 -7.96
CA ASP A 219 7.60 1.39 -9.30
C ASP A 219 7.41 2.87 -9.64
N VAL A 220 6.99 3.67 -8.65
CA VAL A 220 6.92 5.13 -8.78
C VAL A 220 8.31 5.71 -9.09
N LEU A 221 9.33 5.36 -8.31
CA LEU A 221 10.70 5.84 -8.54
C LEU A 221 11.28 5.41 -9.89
N ARG A 222 10.98 4.18 -10.33
CA ARG A 222 11.37 3.70 -11.66
C ARG A 222 10.71 4.51 -12.78
N ALA A 223 9.47 4.92 -12.59
CA ALA A 223 8.72 5.65 -13.59
C ALA A 223 9.07 7.14 -13.65
N THR A 224 9.36 7.76 -12.50
CA THR A 224 9.75 9.17 -12.44
C THR A 224 11.23 9.37 -12.76
N GLY A 225 12.10 8.43 -12.40
CA GLY A 225 13.56 8.57 -12.51
C GLY A 225 14.15 9.61 -11.54
N SER A 226 13.35 10.16 -10.64
CA SER A 226 13.75 11.21 -9.68
C SER A 226 12.90 11.14 -8.41
N ILE A 227 13.46 11.64 -7.30
CA ILE A 227 12.77 11.80 -6.01
C ILE A 227 13.00 13.21 -5.46
N THR A 228 11.95 13.85 -4.94
CA THR A 228 12.05 15.19 -4.35
C THR A 228 12.33 15.13 -2.84
N GLY A 229 12.78 16.23 -2.25
CA GLY A 229 13.02 16.32 -0.80
C GLY A 229 11.77 16.02 0.03
N GLY A 230 10.59 16.45 -0.43
CA GLY A 230 9.31 16.16 0.25
C GLY A 230 8.93 14.68 0.23
N GLN A 231 9.31 13.95 -0.83
CA GLN A 231 9.10 12.50 -0.94
C GLN A 231 10.15 11.70 -0.16
N LEU A 232 11.39 12.22 -0.08
CA LEU A 232 12.50 11.58 0.62
C LEU A 232 12.41 11.73 2.14
N ALA A 233 11.97 12.89 2.63
CA ALA A 233 11.86 13.20 4.06
C ALA A 233 11.14 12.10 4.89
N PRO A 234 9.93 11.63 4.54
CA PRO A 234 9.25 10.60 5.32
C PRO A 234 10.00 9.27 5.35
N LEU A 235 10.81 8.94 4.33
CA LEU A 235 11.62 7.71 4.33
C LEU A 235 12.79 7.84 5.30
N LEU A 236 13.49 8.98 5.26
CA LEU A 236 14.63 9.27 6.15
C LEU A 236 14.19 9.36 7.62
N GLU A 237 13.02 9.95 7.89
CA GLU A 237 12.44 10.03 9.22
C GLU A 237 12.16 8.64 9.80
N GLU A 238 11.65 7.71 8.99
CA GLU A 238 11.34 6.34 9.43
C GLU A 238 12.59 5.50 9.73
N ILE A 239 13.64 5.61 8.91
CA ILE A 239 14.90 4.90 9.22
C ILE A 239 15.62 5.51 10.43
N ALA A 240 15.59 6.83 10.60
CA ALA A 240 16.18 7.48 11.77
C ALA A 240 15.42 7.13 13.06
N ALA A 241 14.09 7.08 12.98
CA ALA A 241 13.24 6.59 14.05
C ALA A 241 13.54 5.14 14.48
N ALA A 242 14.02 4.31 13.54
CA ALA A 242 14.34 2.91 13.76
C ALA A 242 15.83 2.66 14.06
N SER A 243 16.68 3.68 14.03
CA SER A 243 18.13 3.59 14.25
C SER A 243 18.45 3.14 15.68
N PRO A 244 19.14 2.00 15.88
CA PRO A 244 19.57 1.55 17.20
C PRO A 244 20.58 2.49 17.86
N ALA A 245 21.49 3.13 17.11
CA ALA A 245 22.41 4.12 17.69
C ALA A 245 21.68 5.35 18.22
N LEU A 246 20.71 5.88 17.46
CA LEU A 246 19.94 7.06 17.88
C LEU A 246 19.06 6.75 19.09
N GLN A 247 18.43 5.57 19.13
CA GLN A 247 17.63 5.13 20.27
C GLN A 247 18.47 5.02 21.55
N ARG A 248 19.63 4.35 21.49
CA ARG A 248 20.57 4.25 22.64
C ARG A 248 21.04 5.63 23.12
N ARG A 249 21.29 6.56 22.20
CA ARG A 249 21.67 7.94 22.55
C ARG A 249 20.55 8.66 23.28
N ILE A 250 19.31 8.55 22.79
CA ILE A 250 18.14 9.17 23.43
C ILE A 250 17.96 8.60 24.85
N GLU A 251 18.09 7.29 25.02
CA GLU A 251 18.02 6.64 26.34
C GLU A 251 19.14 7.12 27.29
N ALA A 252 20.37 7.20 26.80
CA ALA A 252 21.50 7.70 27.58
C ALA A 252 21.35 9.18 27.98
N CYS A 253 20.71 10.00 27.14
CA CYS A 253 20.37 11.39 27.47
C CYS A 253 19.26 11.47 28.54
N ARG A 254 18.20 10.64 28.42
CA ARG A 254 17.14 10.55 29.45
C ARG A 254 17.70 10.12 30.80
N ALA A 255 18.57 9.12 30.82
CA ALA A 255 19.22 8.64 32.03
C ALA A 255 20.09 9.71 32.72
N ARG A 256 20.67 10.65 31.97
CA ARG A 256 21.43 11.78 32.53
C ARG A 256 20.55 12.93 33.02
N GLY A 257 19.36 13.10 32.45
CA GLY A 257 18.40 14.15 32.82
C GLY A 257 17.49 13.78 33.99
N SER A 258 17.33 12.49 34.30
CA SER A 258 16.50 12.01 35.41
C SER A 258 17.33 11.80 36.68
N LYS A 259 17.30 12.78 37.59
CA LYS A 259 17.77 12.63 38.98
C LYS A 259 16.64 12.54 40.01
N HIS A 260 15.37 12.54 39.59
CA HIS A 260 14.24 12.35 40.50
C HIS A 260 13.09 11.60 39.80
N ASP A 261 12.60 10.58 40.51
CA ASP A 261 11.35 9.83 40.34
C ASP A 261 11.17 9.03 39.03
N ALA A 262 11.76 7.82 39.03
CA ALA A 262 11.51 6.80 38.05
C ALA A 262 10.37 5.87 38.49
N THR A 263 9.11 6.24 38.22
CA THR A 263 8.07 5.26 37.90
C THR A 263 8.03 5.12 36.39
N ALA A 264 8.94 4.31 35.86
CA ALA A 264 9.00 4.01 34.43
C ALA A 264 7.76 3.20 34.04
N ALA A 265 6.78 3.85 33.41
CA ALA A 265 5.84 3.15 32.55
C ALA A 265 6.66 2.55 31.40
N ALA A 266 7.01 1.27 31.51
CA ALA A 266 7.58 0.48 30.45
C ALA A 266 6.55 0.36 29.33
N THR A 267 6.50 1.34 28.42
CA THR A 267 5.97 1.09 27.09
C THR A 267 6.93 0.12 26.43
N ASP A 268 6.46 -1.09 26.24
CA ASP A 268 7.09 -2.25 25.61
C ASP A 268 7.45 -1.95 24.14
N ASN A 269 8.32 -0.98 23.92
CA ASN A 269 8.92 -0.66 22.63
C ASN A 269 10.14 -1.57 22.48
N SER A 270 9.89 -2.85 22.25
CA SER A 270 10.92 -3.72 21.69
C SER A 270 11.56 -3.04 20.45
N PRO A 271 12.85 -3.27 20.17
CA PRO A 271 13.54 -2.75 19.00
C PRO A 271 13.04 -3.46 17.73
N GLY A 272 11.76 -3.29 17.43
CA GLY A 272 11.08 -3.84 16.27
C GLY A 272 11.16 -2.85 15.13
N LYS A 273 11.66 -3.31 13.97
CA LYS A 273 11.57 -2.56 12.71
C LYS A 273 10.08 -2.29 12.44
N THR A 274 9.64 -1.05 12.61
CA THR A 274 8.27 -0.66 12.30
C THR A 274 7.96 -0.93 10.83
N ALA A 275 6.70 -1.12 10.47
CA ALA A 275 6.34 -1.34 9.06
C ALA A 275 6.82 -0.17 8.17
N GLY A 276 6.75 1.07 8.66
CA GLY A 276 7.30 2.24 7.95
C GLY A 276 8.81 2.16 7.75
N ALA A 277 9.58 1.77 8.76
CA ALA A 277 11.03 1.57 8.63
C ALA A 277 11.38 0.44 7.65
N VAL A 278 10.61 -0.65 7.64
CA VAL A 278 10.79 -1.75 6.66
C VAL A 278 10.51 -1.28 5.24
N ILE A 279 9.44 -0.50 5.03
CA ILE A 279 9.12 0.10 3.72
C ILE A 279 10.24 1.03 3.29
N ALA A 280 10.63 1.98 4.15
CA ALA A 280 11.65 2.97 3.86
C ALA A 280 12.99 2.33 3.50
N GLY A 281 13.44 1.33 4.28
CA GLY A 281 14.67 0.61 3.99
C GLY A 281 14.65 -0.09 2.63
N ARG A 282 13.55 -0.78 2.28
CA ARG A 282 13.41 -1.43 0.97
C ARG A 282 13.45 -0.44 -0.20
N VAL A 283 12.83 0.72 -0.04
CA VAL A 283 12.83 1.77 -1.07
C VAL A 283 14.23 2.35 -1.24
N LEU A 284 14.88 2.71 -0.13
CA LEU A 284 16.20 3.34 -0.13
C LEU A 284 17.31 2.44 -0.71
N LEU A 285 17.22 1.12 -0.51
CA LEU A 285 18.25 0.17 -0.95
C LEU A 285 18.13 -0.26 -2.43
N GLU A 286 16.95 -0.21 -3.05
CA GLU A 286 16.74 -0.81 -4.38
C GLU A 286 17.07 0.15 -5.55
N HIS A 287 17.03 1.47 -5.34
CA HIS A 287 17.23 2.49 -6.38
C HIS A 287 18.36 3.48 -6.08
N LEU A 288 19.52 2.98 -5.67
CA LEU A 288 20.66 3.79 -5.23
C LEU A 288 21.10 4.86 -6.24
N SER A 289 21.02 4.59 -7.55
CA SER A 289 21.41 5.57 -8.59
C SER A 289 20.57 6.84 -8.58
N VAL A 290 19.29 6.74 -8.21
CA VAL A 290 18.37 7.89 -8.09
C VAL A 290 18.39 8.44 -6.67
N ILE A 291 18.46 7.56 -5.68
CA ILE A 291 18.30 7.91 -4.26
C ILE A 291 19.57 8.55 -3.71
N GLN A 292 20.76 8.03 -4.02
CA GLN A 292 22.01 8.53 -3.44
C GLN A 292 22.28 10.00 -3.78
N PRO A 293 22.15 10.47 -5.05
CA PRO A 293 22.33 11.88 -5.37
C PRO A 293 21.27 12.76 -4.68
N ALA A 294 20.02 12.30 -4.62
CA ALA A 294 18.93 13.05 -3.99
C ALA A 294 19.11 13.17 -2.47
N VAL A 295 19.52 12.08 -1.80
CA VAL A 295 19.88 12.08 -0.37
C VAL A 295 21.05 13.00 -0.09
N SER A 296 22.09 12.93 -0.92
CA SER A 296 23.26 13.79 -0.77
C SER A 296 22.90 15.28 -0.91
N SER A 297 22.12 15.65 -1.93
CA SER A 297 21.64 17.02 -2.11
C SER A 297 20.77 17.44 -0.93
N TYR A 298 19.77 16.63 -0.57
CA TYR A 298 18.82 16.95 0.50
C TYR A 298 19.49 17.19 1.86
N ILE A 299 20.41 16.29 2.26
CA ILE A 299 21.15 16.46 3.52
C ILE A 299 22.13 17.63 3.43
N SER A 300 22.81 17.81 2.29
CA SER A 300 23.73 18.94 2.09
C SER A 300 23.01 20.28 2.19
N ASP A 301 21.84 20.41 1.55
CA ASP A 301 21.03 21.63 1.57
C ASP A 301 20.51 21.89 2.98
N MET A 302 20.05 20.85 3.69
CA MET A 302 19.63 20.94 5.09
C MET A 302 20.76 21.43 6.01
N VAL A 303 21.96 20.87 5.86
CA VAL A 303 23.11 21.28 6.67
C VAL A 303 23.59 22.68 6.30
N LYS A 304 23.69 23.02 5.02
CA LYS A 304 24.11 24.36 4.56
C LYS A 304 23.15 25.44 5.06
N ASN A 305 21.85 25.24 4.87
CA ASN A 305 20.82 26.17 5.32
C ASN A 305 20.80 26.29 6.84
N GLY A 306 20.92 25.16 7.54
CA GLY A 306 20.95 25.12 9.00
C GLY A 306 22.18 25.80 9.60
N VAL A 307 23.37 25.62 9.00
CA VAL A 307 24.60 26.31 9.40
C VAL A 307 24.48 27.82 9.13
N ALA A 308 24.01 28.22 7.95
CA ALA A 308 23.83 29.64 7.63
C ALA A 308 22.88 30.33 8.63
N ALA A 309 21.78 29.67 9.00
CA ALA A 309 20.85 30.18 10.02
C ALA A 309 21.48 30.21 11.43
N ALA A 310 22.27 29.19 11.80
CA ALA A 310 22.92 29.09 13.11
C ALA A 310 24.08 30.09 13.29
N SER A 311 24.72 30.50 12.19
CA SER A 311 25.84 31.45 12.16
C SER A 311 25.40 32.92 12.12
N SER A 312 24.10 33.20 12.01
CA SER A 312 23.59 34.58 12.06
C SER A 312 23.98 35.25 13.38
N THR A 313 24.54 36.46 13.32
CA THR A 313 24.91 37.27 14.50
C THR A 313 23.78 38.18 14.99
N ASP A 314 22.64 38.22 14.29
CA ASP A 314 21.48 39.03 14.67
C ASP A 314 20.83 38.53 15.98
N THR A 315 20.69 39.42 16.96
CA THR A 315 20.13 39.10 18.29
C THR A 315 18.62 39.29 18.39
N SER A 316 17.94 39.62 17.30
CA SER A 316 16.47 39.65 17.26
C SER A 316 15.86 38.31 17.70
N GLU A 317 14.69 38.33 18.33
CA GLU A 317 14.02 37.08 18.74
C GLU A 317 13.77 36.14 17.56
N GLU A 318 13.48 36.70 16.39
CA GLU A 318 13.29 35.95 15.15
C GLU A 318 14.59 35.26 14.71
N ALA A 319 15.72 35.96 14.82
CA ALA A 319 17.04 35.39 14.53
C ALA A 319 17.44 34.33 15.55
N VAL A 320 17.13 34.48 16.85
CA VAL A 320 17.36 33.42 17.84
C VAL A 320 16.53 32.17 17.51
N ARG A 321 15.23 32.32 17.20
CA ARG A 321 14.39 31.20 16.77
C ARG A 321 14.91 30.57 15.47
N ALA A 322 15.43 31.37 14.54
CA ALA A 322 16.04 30.88 13.31
C ALA A 322 17.31 30.09 13.56
N ARG A 323 18.20 30.55 14.45
CA ARG A 323 19.40 29.80 14.87
C ARG A 323 19.04 28.46 15.51
N ASP A 324 18.02 28.44 16.38
CA ASP A 324 17.56 27.21 17.01
C ASP A 324 16.93 26.24 16.01
N ARG A 325 16.22 26.74 14.98
CA ARG A 325 15.76 25.91 13.86
C ARG A 325 16.95 25.38 13.06
N GLY A 326 17.93 26.23 12.72
CA GLY A 326 19.11 25.83 11.97
C GLY A 326 19.95 24.76 12.68
N ARG A 327 20.16 24.90 14.01
CA ARG A 327 20.81 23.86 14.82
C ARG A 327 20.06 22.53 14.81
N ARG A 328 18.73 22.57 14.83
CA ARG A 328 17.88 21.37 14.72
C ARG A 328 17.96 20.75 13.33
N GLU A 329 18.01 21.53 12.27
CA GLU A 329 18.18 21.03 10.89
C GLU A 329 19.53 20.36 10.70
N VAL A 330 20.62 20.96 11.17
CA VAL A 330 21.94 20.31 11.15
C VAL A 330 21.91 19.01 11.96
N GLY A 331 21.31 19.03 13.16
CA GLY A 331 21.13 17.84 13.98
C GLY A 331 20.39 16.72 13.26
N ARG A 332 19.26 17.03 12.62
CA ARG A 332 18.49 16.05 11.81
C ARG A 332 19.28 15.52 10.62
N GLY A 333 20.02 16.38 9.92
CA GLY A 333 20.90 15.95 8.84
C GLY A 333 21.92 14.91 9.30
N MET A 334 22.51 15.11 10.48
CA MET A 334 23.44 14.14 11.08
C MET A 334 22.73 12.85 11.53
N GLU A 335 21.53 12.95 12.09
CA GLU A 335 20.71 11.78 12.44
C GLU A 335 20.39 10.92 11.21
N PHE A 336 20.04 11.54 10.08
CA PHE A 336 19.81 10.84 8.83
C PHE A 336 21.07 10.15 8.32
N LEU A 337 22.24 10.79 8.38
CA LEU A 337 23.50 10.17 7.99
C LEU A 337 23.83 8.94 8.85
N VAL A 338 23.66 9.04 10.17
CA VAL A 338 23.86 7.90 11.08
C VAL A 338 22.91 6.75 10.72
N ALA A 339 21.64 7.05 10.52
CA ALA A 339 20.63 6.05 10.17
C ALA A 339 20.89 5.37 8.82
N LEU A 340 21.38 6.13 7.83
CA LEU A 340 21.74 5.61 6.51
C LEU A 340 22.98 4.71 6.54
N VAL A 341 23.95 4.98 7.43
CA VAL A 341 25.13 4.12 7.62
C VAL A 341 24.76 2.78 8.27
N GLU A 342 23.70 2.74 9.08
CA GLU A 342 23.19 1.53 9.71
C GLU A 342 22.25 0.69 8.82
N LEU A 343 21.76 1.27 7.71
CA LEU A 343 20.79 0.65 6.81
C LEU A 343 21.41 -0.41 5.91
#